data_AF-A0A1E5NZF0-F1
#
_entry.id   AF-A0A1E5NZF0-F1
#
_cell.length_a   1.000
_cell.length_b   1.000
_cell.length_c   1.000
_cell.angle_alpha   90.00
_cell.angle_beta   90.00
_cell.angle_gamma   90.00
#
_symmetry.space_group_name_H-M   'P 1'
#
loop_
_entity.id
_entity.type
_entity.pdbx_description
1 polymer ?
#
loop_
_entity_poly.entity_id
_entity_poly.type
_entity_poly.pdbx_seq_one_letter_code
_entity_poly.pdbx_strand_id
1 'polypeptide(L)'
;MSHPRRHLRLHLRLYLRLYLRLYLRLYLRLYLRLYLRLYLRLYLHLHLHLHLHLLLSPPYHPDLNPGTGAVHNHGRAETGFSFSGLTGKEATQSITRAVVQWVGASGWGCRAEAQMRYIDPPRLKNGGCIAYWSPPWSAYLDLRVIRKDGPPIAVEIDRADESTAVDKLRDEALRGRPALWIRWHGALRAELPAGVARLHLPTRSSKSPLRYSLALVTGTEAITLGPAVTPEARADALRRDQQRIADEKRAAARPQEPGPTRCYW
;
A
#
# COMPACT_ATOMS: atom_id res chain seq x y z
N MET A 1 6.26 -25.83 -65.37
CA MET A 1 7.32 -25.83 -64.33
C MET A 1 7.28 -24.54 -63.48
N SER A 2 6.37 -24.43 -62.50
CA SER A 2 6.21 -23.18 -61.69
C SER A 2 6.14 -23.42 -60.17
N HIS A 3 6.27 -24.67 -59.71
CA HIS A 3 6.14 -25.05 -58.30
C HIS A 3 7.33 -24.67 -57.38
N PRO A 4 8.62 -24.84 -57.76
CA PRO A 4 9.72 -24.61 -56.81
C PRO A 4 9.89 -23.12 -56.45
N ARG A 5 9.66 -22.21 -57.40
CA ARG A 5 9.73 -20.75 -57.16
C ARG A 5 8.60 -20.25 -56.25
N ARG A 6 7.40 -20.82 -56.35
CA ARG A 6 6.28 -20.49 -55.45
C ARG A 6 6.53 -21.01 -54.04
N HIS A 7 7.04 -22.24 -53.93
CA HIS A 7 7.36 -22.84 -52.63
C HIS A 7 8.45 -22.05 -51.90
N LEU A 8 9.54 -21.69 -52.59
CA LEU A 8 10.60 -20.86 -52.02
C LEU A 8 10.11 -19.46 -51.61
N ARG A 9 9.28 -18.81 -52.44
CA ARG A 9 8.67 -17.50 -52.09
C ARG A 9 7.78 -17.58 -50.87
N LEU A 10 6.97 -18.63 -50.74
CA LEU A 10 6.09 -18.81 -49.58
C LEU A 10 6.89 -19.09 -48.31
N HIS A 11 7.91 -19.94 -48.41
CA HIS A 11 8.78 -20.27 -47.28
C HIS A 11 9.55 -19.04 -46.78
N LEU A 12 10.15 -18.27 -47.69
CA LEU A 12 10.85 -17.03 -47.36
C LEU A 12 9.91 -15.98 -46.75
N ARG A 13 8.69 -15.82 -47.31
CA ARG A 13 7.68 -14.89 -46.77
C ARG A 13 7.21 -15.28 -45.36
N LEU A 14 7.00 -16.57 -45.11
CA LEU A 14 6.61 -17.08 -43.80
C LEU A 14 7.73 -16.89 -42.79
N TYR A 15 8.95 -17.30 -43.13
CA TYR A 15 10.12 -17.14 -42.28
C TYR A 15 10.33 -15.66 -41.90
N LEU A 16 10.35 -14.76 -42.89
CA LEU A 16 10.55 -13.33 -42.66
C LEU A 16 9.42 -12.73 -41.81
N ARG A 17 8.15 -13.10 -42.06
CA ARG A 17 7.01 -12.62 -41.26
C ARG A 17 7.10 -13.09 -39.81
N LEU A 18 7.48 -14.34 -39.58
CA LEU A 18 7.58 -14.91 -38.24
C LEU A 18 8.75 -14.29 -37.48
N TYR A 19 9.92 -14.22 -38.11
CA TYR A 19 11.10 -13.58 -37.56
C TYR A 19 10.82 -12.13 -37.19
N LEU A 20 10.28 -11.35 -38.12
CA LEU A 20 9.98 -9.93 -37.89
C LEU A 20 8.93 -9.74 -36.79
N ARG A 21 7.85 -10.53 -36.79
CA ARG A 21 6.82 -10.45 -35.73
C ARG A 21 7.39 -10.78 -34.36
N LEU A 22 8.23 -11.81 -34.27
CA LEU A 22 8.78 -12.26 -32.99
C LEU A 22 9.81 -11.26 -32.47
N TYR A 23 10.71 -10.81 -33.34
CA TYR A 23 11.69 -9.77 -33.03
C TYR A 23 11.01 -8.49 -32.57
N LEU A 24 10.04 -7.98 -33.34
CA LEU A 24 9.34 -6.74 -33.01
C LEU A 24 8.54 -6.86 -31.71
N ARG A 25 7.83 -7.97 -31.48
CA ARG A 25 7.09 -8.20 -30.23
C ARG A 25 8.01 -8.27 -29.02
N LEU A 26 9.14 -8.95 -29.14
CA LEU A 26 10.09 -9.11 -28.04
C LEU A 26 10.78 -7.78 -27.74
N TYR A 27 11.28 -7.10 -28.78
CA TYR A 27 11.91 -5.80 -28.68
C TYR A 27 10.96 -4.77 -28.06
N LEU A 28 9.74 -4.64 -28.60
CA LEU A 28 8.76 -3.68 -28.10
C LEU A 28 8.34 -4.00 -26.66
N ARG A 29 8.09 -5.27 -26.32
CA ARG A 29 7.76 -5.66 -24.93
C ARG A 29 8.89 -5.36 -23.97
N LEU A 30 10.13 -5.64 -24.36
CA LEU A 30 11.29 -5.44 -23.50
C LEU A 30 11.59 -3.95 -23.34
N TYR A 31 11.59 -3.20 -24.44
CA TYR A 31 11.77 -1.75 -24.45
C TYR A 31 10.68 -1.05 -23.63
N LEU A 32 9.40 -1.36 -23.87
CA LEU A 32 8.29 -0.75 -23.15
C LEU A 32 8.30 -1.13 -21.66
N ARG A 33 8.60 -2.39 -21.31
CA ARG A 33 8.73 -2.81 -19.91
C ARG A 33 9.89 -2.12 -19.21
N LEU A 34 11.04 -2.01 -19.87
CA LEU A 34 12.22 -1.36 -19.29
C LEU A 34 11.98 0.13 -19.14
N TYR A 35 11.48 0.79 -20.19
CA TYR A 35 11.15 2.21 -20.19
C TYR A 35 10.10 2.54 -19.15
N LEU A 36 8.99 1.79 -19.10
CA LEU A 36 7.93 2.01 -18.12
C LEU A 36 8.41 1.71 -16.70
N ARG A 37 9.20 0.65 -16.48
CA ARG A 37 9.79 0.38 -15.15
C ARG A 37 10.76 1.47 -14.73
N LEU A 38 11.60 1.95 -15.64
CA LEU A 38 12.57 3.01 -15.36
C LEU A 38 11.85 4.32 -15.10
N TYR A 39 10.86 4.67 -15.93
CA TYR A 39 10.05 5.87 -15.77
C TYR A 39 9.24 5.84 -14.48
N LEU A 40 8.56 4.73 -14.17
CA LEU A 40 7.79 4.60 -12.94
C LEU A 40 8.71 4.56 -11.72
N ARG A 41 9.88 3.89 -11.80
CA ARG A 41 10.88 3.92 -10.73
C ARG A 41 11.43 5.33 -10.55
N LEU A 42 11.79 6.04 -11.60
CA LEU A 42 12.34 7.39 -11.52
C LEU A 42 11.28 8.37 -11.03
N TYR A 43 10.05 8.28 -11.54
CA TYR A 43 8.93 9.11 -11.13
C TYR A 43 8.58 8.86 -9.67
N LEU A 44 8.41 7.60 -9.26
CA LEU A 44 8.11 7.26 -7.87
C LEU A 44 9.31 7.58 -6.95
N HIS A 45 10.54 7.32 -7.39
CA HIS A 45 11.75 7.65 -6.64
C HIS A 45 11.86 9.16 -6.45
N LEU A 46 11.73 9.96 -7.51
CA LEU A 46 11.78 11.42 -7.41
C LEU A 46 10.62 11.95 -6.56
N HIS A 47 9.40 11.44 -6.74
CA HIS A 47 8.22 11.93 -6.04
C HIS A 47 8.22 11.53 -4.57
N LEU A 48 8.62 10.30 -4.23
CA LEU A 48 8.74 9.84 -2.83
C LEU A 48 9.99 10.43 -2.16
N HIS A 49 11.11 10.60 -2.89
CA HIS A 49 12.34 11.19 -2.37
C HIS A 49 12.15 12.68 -2.08
N LEU A 50 11.52 13.44 -2.98
CA LEU A 50 11.17 14.84 -2.72
C LEU A 50 10.16 14.94 -1.56
N HIS A 51 9.17 14.03 -1.49
CA HIS A 51 8.19 14.02 -0.39
C HIS A 51 8.78 13.62 0.96
N LEU A 52 9.69 12.65 1.03
CA LEU A 52 10.39 12.28 2.27
C LEU A 52 11.42 13.33 2.69
N HIS A 53 12.09 13.98 1.75
CA HIS A 53 13.05 15.05 2.03
C HIS A 53 12.35 16.31 2.60
N LEU A 54 11.14 16.61 2.14
CA LEU A 54 10.29 17.69 2.68
C LEU A 54 9.59 17.29 3.99
N LEU A 55 9.34 16.00 4.20
CA LEU A 55 8.69 15.43 5.39
C LEU A 55 9.52 15.52 6.67
N LEU A 56 10.83 15.54 6.54
CA LEU A 56 11.76 15.39 7.64
C LEU A 56 12.56 16.66 7.92
N SER A 57 12.37 17.69 7.10
CA SER A 57 12.92 19.02 7.31
C SER A 57 11.87 19.89 8.01
N PRO A 58 12.18 20.57 9.13
CA PRO A 58 11.25 21.54 9.68
C PRO A 58 11.04 22.67 8.66
N PRO A 59 9.84 23.25 8.55
CA PRO A 59 9.69 24.49 7.80
C PRO A 59 10.59 25.54 8.45
N TYR A 60 11.44 26.17 7.65
CA TYR A 60 12.16 27.36 8.07
C TYR A 60 11.10 28.42 8.41
N HIS A 61 10.94 28.72 9.70
CA HIS A 61 10.09 29.80 10.15
C HIS A 61 11.02 30.98 10.44
N PRO A 62 11.17 31.96 9.53
CA PRO A 62 11.71 33.23 9.95
C PRO A 62 10.65 33.92 10.82
N ASP A 63 11.09 34.29 12.02
CA ASP A 63 10.54 35.32 12.90
C ASP A 63 9.15 35.15 13.54
N LEU A 64 9.18 34.80 14.84
CA LEU A 64 8.48 35.55 15.89
C LEU A 64 9.40 35.68 17.13
N ASN A 65 10.02 36.88 17.23
CA ASN A 65 10.79 37.58 18.29
C ASN A 65 11.36 36.86 19.56
N PRO A 66 12.56 37.28 20.04
CA PRO A 66 13.34 36.59 21.06
C PRO A 66 13.09 37.14 22.48
N GLY A 67 13.16 36.26 23.47
CA GLY A 67 13.16 36.67 24.86
C GLY A 67 13.08 35.52 25.85
N THR A 68 14.14 34.72 25.95
CA THR A 68 14.85 34.36 27.20
C THR A 68 15.81 33.20 26.91
N GLY A 69 17.02 33.32 27.44
CA GLY A 69 18.21 32.57 27.05
C GLY A 69 18.11 31.05 27.15
N ALA A 70 18.53 30.40 26.06
CA ALA A 70 19.22 29.13 26.10
C ALA A 70 20.24 29.11 24.95
N VAL A 71 21.47 28.71 25.30
CA VAL A 71 22.65 28.72 24.42
C VAL A 71 22.40 27.86 23.17
N HIS A 72 22.23 28.51 22.01
CA HIS A 72 22.16 27.84 20.72
C HIS A 72 23.57 27.62 20.15
N ASN A 73 24.11 26.41 20.35
CA ASN A 73 25.18 25.91 19.51
C ASN A 73 24.67 25.81 18.06
N HIS A 74 25.31 26.56 17.17
CA HIS A 74 25.12 26.46 15.73
C HIS A 74 25.59 25.09 15.24
N GLY A 75 24.64 24.19 14.95
CA GLY A 75 24.88 22.88 14.36
C GLY A 75 23.83 22.60 13.29
N ARG A 76 24.28 22.52 12.04
CA ARG A 76 23.66 21.92 10.83
C ARG A 76 22.29 21.23 11.08
N ALA A 77 21.22 21.75 10.46
CA ALA A 77 19.88 21.16 10.54
C ALA A 77 19.87 19.70 10.02
N GLU A 78 19.79 18.73 10.93
CA GLU A 78 19.64 17.31 10.62
C GLU A 78 18.15 17.00 10.39
N THR A 79 17.77 16.77 9.14
CA THR A 79 16.38 16.59 8.72
C THR A 79 16.01 15.09 8.72
N GLY A 80 15.38 14.60 9.80
CA GLY A 80 14.96 13.20 9.93
C GLY A 80 13.85 12.98 10.98
N PHE A 81 12.96 12.00 10.78
CA PHE A 81 11.94 11.62 11.77
C PHE A 81 12.55 10.65 12.77
N SER A 82 12.38 10.96 14.05
CA SER A 82 12.86 10.14 15.17
C SER A 82 11.95 10.34 16.38
N PHE A 83 12.01 9.40 17.31
CA PHE A 83 11.41 9.55 18.64
C PHE A 83 12.15 8.67 19.65
N SER A 84 12.07 9.01 20.93
CA SER A 84 12.69 8.22 21.99
C SER A 84 11.75 8.03 23.17
N GLY A 85 11.87 6.88 23.82
CA GLY A 85 11.22 6.64 25.11
C GLY A 85 9.69 6.56 25.07
N LEU A 86 9.07 6.28 23.92
CA LEU A 86 7.60 6.24 23.78
C LEU A 86 7.03 4.87 24.14
N THR A 87 5.82 4.84 24.72
CA THR A 87 5.01 3.61 24.76
C THR A 87 4.61 3.18 23.35
N GLY A 88 4.10 1.95 23.20
CA GLY A 88 3.66 1.49 21.88
C GLY A 88 2.51 2.32 21.30
N LYS A 89 1.59 2.80 22.14
CA LYS A 89 0.49 3.68 21.72
C LYS A 89 1.01 5.03 21.25
N GLU A 90 1.90 5.64 22.04
CA GLU A 90 2.51 6.93 21.70
C GLU A 90 3.37 6.85 20.43
N ALA A 91 4.09 5.74 20.23
CA ALA A 91 4.86 5.50 19.02
C ALA A 91 3.96 5.44 17.77
N THR A 92 2.89 4.64 17.80
CA THR A 92 1.90 4.60 16.71
C THR A 92 1.32 6.00 16.48
N GLN A 93 0.89 6.71 17.52
CA GLN A 93 0.35 8.07 17.40
C GLN A 93 1.36 9.08 16.83
N SER A 94 2.64 8.97 17.19
CA SER A 94 3.70 9.81 16.66
C SER A 94 3.86 9.59 15.16
N ILE A 95 3.91 8.34 14.73
CA ILE A 95 3.99 7.96 13.30
C ILE A 95 2.74 8.42 12.55
N THR A 96 1.54 8.16 13.08
CA THR A 96 0.28 8.61 12.48
C THR A 96 0.25 10.12 12.30
N ARG A 97 0.68 10.90 13.31
CA ARG A 97 0.74 12.37 13.21
C ARG A 97 1.71 12.82 12.12
N ALA A 98 2.90 12.24 12.04
CA ALA A 98 3.88 12.55 11.00
C ALA A 98 3.30 12.28 9.59
N VAL A 99 2.60 11.15 9.41
CA VAL A 99 1.93 10.82 8.15
C VAL A 99 0.78 11.78 7.84
N VAL A 100 -0.02 12.20 8.82
CA VAL A 100 -1.10 13.18 8.57
C VAL A 100 -0.55 14.56 8.23
N GLN A 101 0.49 15.01 8.94
CA GLN A 101 1.17 16.28 8.67
C GLN A 101 1.77 16.31 7.26
N TRP A 102 2.39 15.21 6.84
CA TRP A 102 2.83 15.02 5.45
C TRP A 102 1.71 15.24 4.45
N VAL A 103 0.60 14.52 4.62
CA VAL A 103 -0.53 14.54 3.70
C VAL A 103 -1.06 15.96 3.57
N GLY A 104 -1.17 16.68 4.69
CA GLY A 104 -1.54 18.10 4.71
C GLY A 104 -0.55 18.99 3.97
N ALA A 105 0.76 18.82 4.21
CA ALA A 105 1.81 19.59 3.53
C ALA A 105 1.85 19.34 2.01
N SER A 106 1.47 18.14 1.57
CA SER A 106 1.28 17.80 0.15
C SER A 106 0.00 18.40 -0.47
N GLY A 107 -0.82 19.10 0.32
CA GLY A 107 -2.11 19.62 -0.10
C GLY A 107 -3.13 18.53 -0.39
N TRP A 108 -2.96 17.35 0.20
CA TRP A 108 -3.83 16.19 0.05
C TRP A 108 -4.78 16.07 1.25
N GLY A 109 -5.87 15.34 1.08
CA GLY A 109 -6.78 15.02 2.17
C GLY A 109 -6.37 13.75 2.91
N CYS A 110 -6.72 13.62 4.18
CA CYS A 110 -6.55 12.38 4.95
C CYS A 110 -7.85 12.04 5.69
N ARG A 111 -8.25 10.77 5.70
CA ARG A 111 -9.31 10.25 6.56
C ARG A 111 -8.73 9.18 7.47
N ALA A 112 -8.85 9.36 8.78
CA ALA A 112 -8.58 8.31 9.75
C ALA A 112 -9.75 7.32 9.81
N GLU A 113 -9.46 6.08 10.21
CA GLU A 113 -10.45 5.01 10.36
C GLU A 113 -11.35 4.90 9.11
N ALA A 114 -10.72 4.83 7.95
CA ALA A 114 -11.42 4.87 6.69
C ALA A 114 -12.00 3.48 6.36
N GLN A 115 -13.33 3.41 6.20
CA GLN A 115 -14.00 2.16 5.87
C GLN A 115 -13.48 1.55 4.56
N MET A 116 -13.36 0.23 4.55
CA MET A 116 -13.02 -0.60 3.40
C MET A 116 -13.84 -1.89 3.44
N ARG A 117 -13.88 -2.64 2.33
CA ARG A 117 -14.57 -3.94 2.24
C ARG A 117 -13.62 -5.02 1.77
N TYR A 118 -13.61 -6.17 2.44
CA TYR A 118 -12.81 -7.30 1.97
C TYR A 118 -13.35 -7.79 0.61
N ILE A 119 -12.43 -8.19 -0.28
CA ILE A 119 -12.74 -8.99 -1.47
C ILE A 119 -12.84 -10.46 -1.06
N ASP A 120 -11.86 -10.90 -0.28
CA ASP A 120 -11.75 -12.26 0.26
C ASP A 120 -11.83 -12.23 1.78
N PRO A 121 -12.47 -13.23 2.42
CA PRO A 121 -12.49 -13.32 3.87
C PRO A 121 -11.04 -13.28 4.40
N PRO A 122 -10.76 -12.49 5.45
CA PRO A 122 -9.42 -12.41 6.02
C PRO A 122 -8.99 -13.79 6.51
N ARG A 123 -7.71 -14.11 6.29
CA ARG A 123 -7.14 -15.39 6.67
C ARG A 123 -6.49 -15.25 8.04
N LEU A 124 -6.76 -16.22 8.91
CA LEU A 124 -6.04 -16.37 10.16
C LEU A 124 -4.63 -16.90 9.88
N LYS A 125 -3.68 -16.57 10.76
CA LYS A 125 -2.29 -17.04 10.67
C LYS A 125 -2.14 -18.57 10.63
N ASN A 126 -3.11 -19.31 11.17
CA ASN A 126 -3.13 -20.78 11.16
C ASN A 126 -3.73 -21.39 9.88
N GLY A 127 -4.03 -20.57 8.86
CA GLY A 127 -4.62 -21.03 7.59
C GLY A 127 -6.15 -21.16 7.62
N GLY A 128 -6.80 -20.93 8.76
CA GLY A 128 -8.26 -20.83 8.85
C GLY A 128 -8.79 -19.53 8.22
N CYS A 129 -10.06 -19.51 7.84
CA CYS A 129 -10.76 -18.27 7.50
C CYS A 129 -11.57 -17.79 8.71
N ILE A 130 -11.66 -16.48 8.93
CA ILE A 130 -12.51 -15.94 9.99
C ILE A 130 -13.98 -16.07 9.55
N ALA A 131 -14.64 -17.14 9.97
CA ALA A 131 -16.00 -17.49 9.54
C ALA A 131 -17.12 -16.65 10.20
N TYR A 132 -16.82 -15.86 11.26
CA TYR A 132 -17.83 -15.11 12.02
C TYR A 132 -18.10 -13.68 11.53
N TRP A 133 -17.48 -13.23 10.43
CA TRP A 133 -17.86 -11.97 9.80
C TRP A 133 -19.14 -12.18 8.98
N SER A 134 -20.29 -12.13 9.67
CA SER A 134 -21.56 -11.91 8.99
C SER A 134 -21.51 -10.57 8.24
N PRO A 135 -22.15 -10.45 7.06
CA PRO A 135 -22.20 -9.21 6.32
C PRO A 135 -22.60 -8.01 7.19
N PRO A 136 -22.00 -6.82 6.97
CA PRO A 136 -21.05 -6.51 5.91
C PRO A 136 -19.59 -6.85 6.29
N TRP A 137 -18.85 -7.42 5.35
CA TRP A 137 -17.41 -7.72 5.43
C TRP A 137 -16.54 -6.46 5.39
N SER A 138 -16.90 -5.47 6.22
CA SER A 138 -16.24 -4.19 6.33
C SER A 138 -15.08 -4.25 7.31
N ALA A 139 -14.02 -3.55 6.98
CA ALA A 139 -12.91 -3.26 7.88
C ALA A 139 -12.65 -1.76 7.88
N TYR A 140 -11.72 -1.33 8.72
CA TYR A 140 -11.24 0.04 8.76
C TYR A 140 -9.74 0.05 8.46
N LEU A 141 -9.34 0.98 7.60
CA LEU A 141 -7.96 1.38 7.39
C LEU A 141 -7.57 2.40 8.45
N ASP A 142 -6.33 2.36 8.92
CA ASP A 142 -5.85 3.40 9.84
C ASP A 142 -5.92 4.78 9.18
N LEU A 143 -5.45 4.88 7.93
CA LEU A 143 -5.59 6.10 7.14
C LEU A 143 -5.97 5.79 5.68
N ARG A 144 -6.74 6.70 5.09
CA ARG A 144 -6.93 6.82 3.65
C ARG A 144 -6.46 8.20 3.19
N VAL A 145 -5.41 8.22 2.39
CA VAL A 145 -4.85 9.45 1.80
C VAL A 145 -5.58 9.74 0.49
N ILE A 146 -6.16 10.92 0.39
CA ILE A 146 -6.94 11.41 -0.74
C ILE A 146 -6.05 12.37 -1.53
N ARG A 147 -5.56 11.88 -2.66
CA ARG A 147 -4.70 12.65 -3.57
C ARG A 147 -5.56 13.57 -4.43
N LYS A 148 -5.00 14.70 -4.86
CA LYS A 148 -5.64 15.56 -5.88
C LYS A 148 -5.86 14.81 -7.19
N ASP A 149 -4.84 14.04 -7.59
CA ASP A 149 -4.84 13.28 -8.83
C ASP A 149 -4.62 11.77 -8.56
N GLY A 150 -5.53 10.96 -9.09
CA GLY A 150 -5.45 9.50 -9.05
C GLY A 150 -6.16 8.84 -7.86
N PRO A 151 -6.06 7.51 -7.73
CA PRO A 151 -6.74 6.76 -6.69
C PRO A 151 -6.17 7.08 -5.30
N PRO A 152 -7.01 6.98 -4.24
CA PRO A 152 -6.56 7.17 -2.87
C PRO A 152 -5.55 6.10 -2.45
N ILE A 153 -4.70 6.42 -1.48
CA ILE A 153 -3.74 5.47 -0.89
C ILE A 153 -4.35 4.89 0.38
N ALA A 154 -4.37 3.56 0.49
CA ALA A 154 -4.72 2.85 1.71
C ALA A 154 -3.49 2.70 2.60
N VAL A 155 -3.61 2.99 3.90
CA VAL A 155 -2.49 2.93 4.83
C VAL A 155 -2.89 2.20 6.11
N GLU A 156 -2.04 1.26 6.53
CA GLU A 156 -2.08 0.63 7.86
C GLU A 156 -0.75 0.90 8.58
N ILE A 157 -0.81 1.10 9.90
CA ILE A 157 0.30 1.50 10.77
C ILE A 157 0.34 0.53 11.96
N ASP A 158 1.22 -0.48 11.87
CA ASP A 158 1.24 -1.58 12.82
C ASP A 158 2.55 -1.69 13.61
N ARG A 159 2.40 -2.01 14.90
CA ARG A 159 3.53 -2.36 15.77
C ARG A 159 4.19 -3.67 15.38
N ALA A 160 3.44 -4.70 14.98
CA ALA A 160 3.95 -6.04 14.68
C ALA A 160 3.21 -6.66 13.47
N ASP A 161 3.68 -7.80 12.94
CA ASP A 161 3.01 -8.56 11.86
C ASP A 161 1.78 -9.34 12.37
N GLU A 162 1.13 -8.88 13.43
CA GLU A 162 0.02 -9.54 14.16
C GLU A 162 -1.33 -8.89 13.86
N SER A 163 -1.54 -8.46 12.61
CA SER A 163 -2.77 -7.79 12.18
C SER A 163 -3.33 -8.40 10.90
N THR A 164 -4.58 -8.05 10.56
CA THR A 164 -5.20 -8.32 9.25
C THR A 164 -4.81 -7.28 8.19
N ALA A 165 -3.89 -6.35 8.50
CA ALA A 165 -3.49 -5.26 7.61
C ALA A 165 -3.06 -5.74 6.23
N VAL A 166 -2.36 -6.88 6.17
CA VAL A 166 -1.92 -7.50 4.91
C VAL A 166 -3.10 -7.84 3.99
N ASP A 167 -4.18 -8.41 4.55
CA ASP A 167 -5.39 -8.75 3.78
C ASP A 167 -6.13 -7.48 3.34
N LYS A 168 -6.28 -6.50 4.24
CA LYS A 168 -6.91 -5.20 3.94
C LYS A 168 -6.18 -4.49 2.79
N LEU A 169 -4.86 -4.37 2.88
CA LEU A 169 -4.00 -3.68 1.93
C LEU A 169 -3.93 -4.42 0.59
N ARG A 170 -3.87 -5.76 0.60
CA ARG A 170 -3.98 -6.57 -0.62
C ARG A 170 -5.26 -6.24 -1.38
N ASP A 171 -6.40 -6.19 -0.68
CA ASP A 171 -7.70 -6.00 -1.31
C ASP A 171 -7.88 -4.57 -1.86
N GLU A 172 -7.25 -3.57 -1.25
CA GLU A 172 -7.16 -2.21 -1.83
C GLU A 172 -6.24 -2.18 -3.07
N ALA A 173 -5.09 -2.88 -3.02
CA ALA A 173 -4.17 -3.00 -4.15
C ALA A 173 -4.80 -3.68 -5.38
N LEU A 174 -5.57 -4.75 -5.14
CA LEU A 174 -6.36 -5.45 -6.15
C LEU A 174 -7.41 -4.53 -6.79
N ARG A 175 -7.99 -3.58 -6.03
CA ARG A 175 -8.87 -2.52 -6.55
C ARG A 175 -8.14 -1.40 -7.26
N GLY A 176 -6.81 -1.39 -7.25
CA GLY A 176 -6.00 -0.40 -7.99
C GLY A 176 -5.70 0.85 -7.19
N ARG A 177 -5.89 0.75 -5.88
CA ARG A 177 -5.51 1.79 -4.94
C ARG A 177 -4.13 1.45 -4.40
N PRO A 178 -3.14 2.36 -4.48
CA PRO A 178 -1.86 2.13 -3.85
C PRO A 178 -2.04 1.80 -2.36
N ALA A 179 -1.27 0.83 -1.86
CA ALA A 179 -1.40 0.35 -0.49
C ALA A 179 -0.04 0.40 0.21
N LEU A 180 0.00 1.03 1.38
CA LEU A 180 1.20 1.24 2.18
C LEU A 180 1.03 0.64 3.58
N TRP A 181 1.93 -0.24 3.95
CA TRP A 181 2.03 -0.78 5.29
C TRP A 181 3.20 -0.14 6.03
N ILE A 182 2.92 0.66 7.06
CA ILE A 182 3.94 1.23 7.92
C ILE A 182 4.11 0.29 9.13
N ARG A 183 5.29 -0.29 9.26
CA ARG A 183 5.63 -1.25 10.31
C ARG A 183 6.75 -0.67 11.14
N TRP A 184 6.58 -0.57 12.46
CA TRP A 184 7.55 0.15 13.28
C TRP A 184 8.27 -0.67 14.36
N HIS A 185 7.98 -1.97 14.49
CA HIS A 185 8.70 -2.83 15.44
C HIS A 185 8.64 -4.32 15.06
N GLY A 186 9.56 -5.12 15.64
CA GLY A 186 9.57 -6.57 15.51
C GLY A 186 10.15 -7.11 14.20
N ALA A 187 10.24 -8.43 14.10
CA ALA A 187 10.75 -9.10 12.91
C ALA A 187 9.76 -9.02 11.73
N LEU A 188 10.30 -8.85 10.53
CA LEU A 188 9.55 -8.86 9.28
C LEU A 188 9.35 -10.30 8.79
N ARG A 189 8.23 -10.92 9.15
CA ARG A 189 7.90 -12.32 8.85
C ARG A 189 6.85 -12.45 7.75
N ALA A 190 6.00 -11.45 7.59
CA ALA A 190 4.96 -11.45 6.56
C ALA A 190 5.55 -11.18 5.17
N GLU A 191 5.21 -12.04 4.21
CA GLU A 191 5.37 -11.76 2.78
C GLU A 191 4.47 -10.60 2.37
N LEU A 192 4.97 -9.76 1.45
CA LEU A 192 4.20 -8.62 0.95
C LEU A 192 3.30 -9.04 -0.21
N PRO A 193 1.98 -8.81 -0.12
CA PRO A 193 1.07 -9.06 -1.22
C PRO A 193 1.42 -8.22 -2.45
N ALA A 194 0.92 -8.67 -3.60
CA ALA A 194 1.08 -7.92 -4.83
C ALA A 194 0.46 -6.50 -4.70
N GLY A 195 1.23 -5.49 -5.10
CA GLY A 195 0.83 -4.08 -5.09
C GLY A 195 0.88 -3.39 -3.72
N VAL A 196 1.35 -4.08 -2.67
CA VAL A 196 1.54 -3.50 -1.34
C VAL A 196 3.00 -3.09 -1.14
N ALA A 197 3.22 -1.85 -0.71
CA ALA A 197 4.51 -1.37 -0.24
C ALA A 197 4.59 -1.46 1.28
N ARG A 198 5.76 -1.76 1.84
CA ARG A 198 6.02 -1.67 3.29
C ARG A 198 7.11 -0.67 3.57
N LEU A 199 6.83 0.28 4.46
CA LEU A 199 7.83 1.12 5.11
C LEU A 199 8.12 0.54 6.50
N HIS A 200 9.33 0.04 6.71
CA HIS A 200 9.75 -0.48 8.00
C HIS A 200 10.59 0.55 8.76
N LEU A 201 10.11 0.97 9.93
CA LEU A 201 10.74 1.92 10.85
C LEU A 201 11.27 1.16 12.07
N PRO A 202 12.47 0.54 12.03
CA PRO A 202 12.89 -0.42 13.05
C PRO A 202 13.17 0.26 14.40
N THR A 203 12.19 0.27 15.30
CA THR A 203 12.39 0.78 16.65
C THR A 203 13.19 -0.19 17.53
N ARG A 204 14.05 0.36 18.38
CA ARG A 204 14.66 -0.34 19.51
C ARG A 204 13.70 -0.31 20.70
N SER A 205 13.62 -1.39 21.46
CA SER A 205 12.84 -1.48 22.69
C SER A 205 13.72 -1.56 23.95
N SER A 206 13.26 -0.98 25.06
CA SER A 206 13.88 -1.11 26.39
C SER A 206 13.35 -2.33 27.15
N LYS A 207 14.03 -2.70 28.25
CA LYS A 207 13.45 -3.58 29.28
C LYS A 207 12.38 -2.81 30.08
N SER A 208 11.56 -3.54 30.84
CA SER A 208 10.37 -3.02 31.53
C SER A 208 10.65 -1.73 32.34
N PRO A 209 9.80 -0.68 32.24
CA PRO A 209 8.61 -0.61 31.39
C PRO A 209 8.99 -0.52 29.91
N LEU A 210 8.24 -1.22 29.04
CA LEU A 210 8.54 -1.28 27.61
C LEU A 210 8.43 0.12 26.98
N ARG A 211 9.55 0.62 26.45
CA ARG A 211 9.65 1.88 25.70
C ARG A 211 10.31 1.66 24.36
N TYR A 212 9.95 2.47 23.38
CA TYR A 212 10.39 2.37 22.00
C TYR A 212 11.12 3.65 21.57
N SER A 213 12.20 3.47 20.83
CA SER A 213 12.96 4.57 20.23
C SER A 213 13.25 4.27 18.76
N LEU A 214 12.95 5.23 17.89
CA LEU A 214 13.31 5.21 16.48
C LEU A 214 14.50 6.15 16.27
N ALA A 215 15.61 5.60 15.77
CA ALA A 215 16.74 6.42 15.33
C ALA A 215 16.36 7.24 14.09
N LEU A 216 17.14 8.29 13.80
CA LEU A 216 16.93 9.15 12.65
C LEU A 216 16.85 8.33 11.35
N VAL A 217 15.72 8.41 10.65
CA VAL A 217 15.53 7.72 9.37
C VAL A 217 16.03 8.62 8.24
N THR A 218 17.19 8.29 7.68
CA THR A 218 17.89 9.13 6.67
C THR A 218 17.98 8.49 5.27
N GLY A 219 17.51 7.26 5.08
CA GLY A 219 17.69 6.50 3.83
C GLY A 219 16.46 5.69 3.36
N THR A 220 16.48 5.26 2.09
CA THR A 220 15.38 4.52 1.41
C THR A 220 15.36 3.03 1.70
N GLU A 221 16.34 2.49 2.43
CA GLU A 221 16.47 1.05 2.74
C GLU A 221 15.32 0.51 3.59
N ALA A 222 14.52 1.41 4.17
CA ALA A 222 13.31 1.09 4.92
C ALA A 222 12.14 0.60 4.05
N ILE A 223 12.17 0.77 2.72
CA ILE A 223 11.03 0.46 1.84
C ILE A 223 11.22 -0.86 1.10
N THR A 224 10.26 -1.76 1.28
CA THR A 224 10.15 -3.00 0.50
C THR A 224 8.88 -2.97 -0.35
N LEU A 225 8.98 -3.35 -1.62
CA LEU A 225 7.82 -3.46 -2.52
C LEU A 225 7.43 -4.92 -2.72
N GLY A 226 6.15 -5.22 -2.56
CA GLY A 226 5.59 -6.48 -3.02
C GLY A 226 5.63 -6.59 -4.56
N PRO A 227 5.33 -7.78 -5.11
CA PRO A 227 5.27 -7.97 -6.55
C PRO A 227 4.19 -7.08 -7.20
N ALA A 228 4.25 -6.87 -8.51
CA ALA A 228 3.21 -6.10 -9.20
C ALA A 228 1.90 -6.90 -9.28
N VAL A 229 0.75 -6.23 -9.10
CA VAL A 229 -0.57 -6.81 -9.36
C VAL A 229 -0.70 -7.06 -10.87
N THR A 230 -0.92 -8.32 -11.26
CA THR A 230 -1.14 -8.66 -12.67
C THR A 230 -2.53 -8.21 -13.12
N PRO A 231 -2.72 -7.87 -14.41
CA PRO A 231 -4.05 -7.56 -14.96
C PRO A 231 -5.06 -8.69 -14.71
N GLU A 232 -4.63 -9.94 -14.78
CA GLU A 232 -5.45 -11.12 -14.58
C GLU A 232 -5.91 -11.24 -13.13
N ALA A 233 -4.99 -11.07 -12.16
CA ALA A 233 -5.31 -11.12 -10.73
C ALA A 233 -6.27 -9.99 -10.33
N ARG A 234 -6.07 -8.79 -10.89
CA ARG A 234 -7.00 -7.66 -10.72
C ARG A 234 -8.38 -7.97 -11.28
N ALA A 235 -8.46 -8.46 -12.52
CA ALA A 235 -9.74 -8.78 -13.16
C ALA A 235 -10.49 -9.87 -12.38
N ASP A 236 -9.79 -10.90 -11.91
CA ASP A 236 -10.39 -11.94 -11.09
C ASP A 236 -10.91 -11.43 -9.75
N ALA A 237 -10.10 -10.67 -9.01
CA ALA A 237 -10.50 -10.09 -7.74
C ALA A 237 -11.73 -9.18 -7.87
N LEU A 238 -11.78 -8.36 -8.93
CA LEU A 238 -12.94 -7.49 -9.19
C LEU A 238 -14.21 -8.28 -9.51
N ARG A 239 -14.12 -9.38 -10.27
CA ARG A 239 -15.27 -10.26 -10.51
C ARG A 239 -15.79 -10.86 -9.20
N ARG A 240 -14.90 -11.35 -8.34
CA ARG A 240 -15.27 -11.94 -7.05
C ARG A 240 -15.89 -10.90 -6.10
N ASP A 241 -15.35 -9.69 -6.07
CA ASP A 241 -15.92 -8.58 -5.29
C ASP A 241 -17.33 -8.23 -5.77
N GLN A 242 -17.53 -8.10 -7.09
CA GLN A 242 -18.84 -7.81 -7.69
C GLN A 242 -19.87 -8.92 -7.41
N GLN A 243 -19.47 -10.18 -7.59
CA GLN A 243 -20.33 -11.33 -7.29
C GLN A 243 -20.78 -11.31 -5.83
N ARG A 244 -19.84 -11.05 -4.91
CA ARG A 244 -20.13 -11.00 -3.47
C ARG A 244 -21.08 -9.85 -3.11
N ILE A 245 -20.86 -8.65 -3.67
CA ILE A 245 -21.77 -7.52 -3.47
C ILE A 245 -23.18 -7.88 -3.97
N ALA A 246 -23.29 -8.58 -5.10
CA ALA A 246 -24.57 -9.05 -5.61
C ALA A 246 -25.22 -10.10 -4.70
N ASP A 247 -24.45 -11.05 -4.15
CA ASP A 247 -24.92 -12.02 -3.16
C ASP A 247 -25.46 -11.34 -1.91
N GLU A 248 -24.75 -10.35 -1.37
CA GLU A 248 -25.16 -9.59 -0.18
C GLU A 248 -26.43 -8.80 -0.42
N LYS A 249 -26.54 -8.13 -1.57
CA LYS A 249 -27.78 -7.42 -1.96
C LYS A 249 -28.96 -8.37 -2.09
N ARG A 250 -28.75 -9.56 -2.69
CA ARG A 250 -29.80 -10.60 -2.78
C ARG A 250 -30.21 -11.11 -1.42
N ALA A 251 -29.26 -11.34 -0.51
CA ALA A 251 -29.54 -11.81 0.84
C ALA A 251 -30.31 -10.74 1.65
N ALA A 252 -29.91 -9.47 1.55
CA ALA A 252 -30.58 -8.35 2.23
C ALA A 252 -31.99 -8.07 1.69
N ALA A 253 -32.27 -8.40 0.42
CA ALA A 253 -33.59 -8.26 -0.19
C ALA A 253 -34.56 -9.42 0.13
N ARG A 254 -34.10 -10.49 0.81
CA ARG A 254 -34.99 -11.56 1.23
C ARG A 254 -35.93 -11.04 2.32
N PRO A 255 -37.25 -11.32 2.24
CA PRO A 255 -38.17 -11.02 3.34
C PRO A 255 -37.64 -11.66 4.62
N GLN A 256 -37.64 -10.90 5.73
CA GLN A 256 -37.41 -11.52 7.03
C GLN A 256 -38.57 -12.49 7.27
N GLU A 257 -38.27 -13.77 7.46
CA GLU A 257 -39.27 -14.72 7.91
C GLU A 257 -39.84 -14.19 9.23
N PRO A 258 -41.18 -14.13 9.40
CA PRO A 258 -41.75 -13.75 10.66
C PRO A 258 -41.18 -14.67 11.74
N GLY A 259 -40.48 -14.08 12.71
CA GLY A 259 -39.95 -14.80 13.86
C GLY A 259 -41.09 -15.56 14.56
N PRO A 260 -40.78 -16.64 15.29
CA PRO A 260 -41.81 -17.46 15.91
C PRO A 260 -42.75 -16.59 16.74
N THR A 261 -44.03 -16.56 16.36
CA THR A 261 -45.08 -15.85 17.09
C THR A 261 -45.11 -16.42 18.50
N ARG A 262 -44.63 -15.65 19.49
CA ARG A 262 -44.79 -16.03 20.90
C ARG A 262 -46.26 -15.89 21.25
N CYS A 263 -46.99 -17.00 21.22
CA CYS A 263 -48.29 -17.09 21.86
C CYS A 263 -48.06 -17.01 23.38
N TYR A 264 -48.43 -15.90 23.99
CA TYR A 264 -48.57 -15.82 25.44
C TYR A 264 -49.93 -16.44 25.78
N TRP A 265 -49.90 -17.60 26.44
CA TRP A 265 -51.07 -18.24 27.07
C TRP A 265 -51.20 -17.76 28.51
#